data_AF-A0A8T3NPC4-F1
#
_entry.id   AF-A0A8T3NPC4-F1
#
_cell.length_a   1.000
_cell.length_b   1.000
_cell.length_c   1.000
_cell.angle_alpha   90.00
_cell.angle_beta   90.00
_cell.angle_gamma   90.00
#
_symmetry.space_group_name_H-M   'P 1'
#
loop_
_entity.id
_entity.type
_entity.pdbx_description
1 polymer ?
#
loop_
_entity_poly.entity_id
_entity_poly.type
_entity_poly.pdbx_seq_one_letter_code
_entity_poly.pdbx_strand_id
1 'polypeptide(L)'
;MQSRDRSANLGLLAAAGISWLVVVYFFTSRSPVGQPLVQAAGAILLGAAVALTATPLAWLAVFAVHRGIAYRGDWLRAIRRSVLAGCVVILIVSLVVLAAASLPLVLFVVALAVFVELILSARS
;
A
#
# COMPACT_ATOMS: atom_id res chain seq x y z
N MET A 1 20.31 13.57 -0.38
CA MET A 1 19.01 13.48 0.30
C MET A 1 18.91 14.60 1.33
N GLN A 2 17.91 15.47 1.25
CA GLN A 2 17.76 16.56 2.22
C GLN A 2 17.33 16.01 3.59
N SER A 3 17.65 16.72 4.67
CA SER A 3 17.30 16.30 6.04
C SER A 3 15.79 16.07 6.20
N ARG A 4 14.97 16.90 5.55
CA ARG A 4 13.50 16.79 5.56
C ARG A 4 12.99 15.50 4.90
N ASP A 5 13.55 15.10 3.77
CA ASP A 5 13.15 13.85 3.11
C ASP A 5 13.59 12.64 3.93
N ARG A 6 14.74 12.74 4.59
CA ARG A 6 15.25 11.69 5.48
C ARG A 6 14.33 11.49 6.68
N SER A 7 13.95 12.56 7.36
CA SER A 7 13.03 12.47 8.50
C SER A 7 11.65 11.96 8.07
N ALA A 8 11.14 12.38 6.91
CA ALA A 8 9.89 11.87 6.36
C ALA A 8 9.94 10.36 6.09
N ASN A 9 11.00 9.85 5.46
CA ASN A 9 11.16 8.42 5.23
C ASN A 9 11.28 7.63 6.53
N LEU A 10 12.07 8.11 7.50
CA LEU A 10 12.19 7.45 8.80
C LEU A 10 10.84 7.44 9.55
N GLY A 11 10.10 8.55 9.51
CA GLY A 11 8.77 8.64 10.09
C GLY A 11 7.78 7.67 9.44
N LEU A 12 7.80 7.55 8.11
CA LEU A 12 6.95 6.60 7.38
C LEU A 12 7.34 5.15 7.66
N LEU A 13 8.63 4.84 7.75
CA LEU A 13 9.10 3.49 8.12
C LEU A 13 8.69 3.13 9.55
N ALA A 14 8.80 4.07 10.50
CA ALA A 14 8.31 3.88 11.87
C ALA A 14 6.80 3.67 11.89
N ALA A 15 6.04 4.49 11.16
CA ALA A 15 4.59 4.33 11.02
C ALA A 15 4.20 3.00 10.38
N ALA A 16 4.95 2.54 9.37
CA ALA A 16 4.77 1.22 8.77
C ALA A 16 4.98 0.11 9.82
N GLY A 17 6.07 0.18 10.60
CA GLY A 17 6.32 -0.77 11.70
C GLY A 17 5.17 -0.80 12.70
N ILE A 18 4.71 0.36 13.15
CA ILE A 18 3.56 0.48 14.07
C ILE A 18 2.29 -0.11 13.44
N SER A 19 2.02 0.17 12.16
CA SER A 19 0.83 -0.34 11.48
C SER A 19 0.82 -1.87 11.42
N TRP A 20 1.97 -2.51 11.23
CA TRP A 20 2.08 -3.97 11.28
C TRP A 20 1.88 -4.52 12.69
N LEU A 21 2.37 -3.85 13.73
CA LEU A 21 2.06 -4.22 15.11
C LEU A 21 0.55 -4.15 15.39
N VAL A 22 -0.13 -3.13 14.87
CA VAL A 22 -1.59 -3.01 14.96
C VAL A 22 -2.29 -4.14 14.22
N VAL A 23 -1.83 -4.52 13.02
CA VAL A 23 -2.36 -5.67 12.27
C VAL A 23 -2.22 -6.97 13.07
N VAL A 24 -1.03 -7.23 13.62
CA VAL A 24 -0.77 -8.42 14.44
C VAL A 24 -1.67 -8.43 15.67
N TYR A 25 -1.75 -7.32 16.40
CA TYR A 25 -2.62 -7.18 17.55
C TYR A 25 -4.11 -7.40 17.18
N PHE A 26 -4.56 -6.83 16.06
CA PHE A 26 -5.94 -6.97 15.60
C PHE A 26 -6.32 -8.43 15.33
N PHE A 27 -5.50 -9.16 14.56
CA PHE A 27 -5.80 -10.56 14.22
C PHE A 27 -5.55 -11.55 15.37
N THR A 28 -4.76 -11.19 16.37
CA THR A 28 -4.58 -12.00 17.59
C THR A 28 -5.66 -11.74 18.64
N SER A 29 -6.32 -10.57 18.60
CA SER A 29 -7.38 -10.20 19.55
C SER A 29 -8.81 -10.40 19.03
N ARG A 30 -9.00 -10.42 17.70
CA ARG A 30 -10.32 -10.57 17.07
C ARG A 30 -10.31 -11.71 16.07
N SER A 31 -11.27 -12.63 16.22
CA SER A 31 -11.50 -13.66 15.19
C SER A 31 -12.26 -13.08 14.00
N PRO A 32 -11.74 -13.18 12.77
CA PRO A 32 -12.45 -12.74 11.57
C PRO A 32 -13.53 -13.74 11.13
N VAL A 33 -13.59 -14.94 11.71
CA VAL A 33 -14.52 -15.99 11.26
C VAL A 33 -15.96 -15.60 11.63
N GLY A 34 -16.84 -15.54 10.63
CA GLY A 34 -18.25 -15.21 10.81
C GLY A 34 -18.55 -13.75 11.21
N GLN A 35 -17.56 -12.85 11.17
CA GLN A 35 -17.72 -11.45 11.57
C GLN A 35 -17.37 -10.49 10.40
N PRO A 36 -18.36 -10.07 9.58
CA PRO A 36 -18.12 -9.25 8.39
C PRO A 36 -17.40 -7.93 8.68
N LEU A 37 -17.73 -7.28 9.81
CA LEU A 37 -17.10 -6.03 10.21
C LEU A 37 -15.59 -6.21 10.53
N VAL A 38 -15.23 -7.32 11.19
CA VAL A 38 -13.83 -7.63 11.52
C VAL A 38 -13.05 -7.97 10.25
N GLN A 39 -13.68 -8.68 9.32
CA GLN A 39 -13.09 -8.99 8.01
C GLN A 39 -12.82 -7.71 7.20
N ALA A 40 -13.81 -6.82 7.10
CA ALA A 40 -13.67 -5.55 6.39
C ALA A 40 -12.60 -4.65 7.03
N ALA A 41 -12.62 -4.52 8.36
CA ALA A 41 -11.60 -3.77 9.09
C ALA A 41 -10.20 -4.38 8.90
N GLY A 42 -10.07 -5.71 8.94
CA GLY A 42 -8.82 -6.41 8.67
C GLY A 42 -8.27 -6.15 7.27
N ALA A 43 -9.12 -6.16 6.25
CA ALA A 43 -8.73 -5.83 4.87
C ALA A 43 -8.21 -4.40 4.76
N ILE A 44 -8.91 -3.43 5.36
CA ILE A 44 -8.49 -2.02 5.39
C ILE A 44 -7.15 -1.86 6.12
N LEU A 45 -6.98 -2.49 7.28
CA LEU A 45 -5.75 -2.43 8.06
C LEU A 45 -4.56 -3.00 7.29
N LEU A 46 -4.73 -4.17 6.64
CA LEU A 46 -3.70 -4.76 5.78
C LEU A 46 -3.34 -3.85 4.60
N GLY A 47 -4.34 -3.29 3.92
CA GLY A 47 -4.13 -2.35 2.83
C GLY A 47 -3.38 -1.09 3.27
N ALA A 48 -3.76 -0.52 4.40
CA ALA A 48 -3.10 0.65 4.98
C ALA A 48 -1.65 0.36 5.38
N ALA A 49 -1.39 -0.78 6.03
CA ALA A 49 -0.04 -1.20 6.40
C ALA A 49 0.85 -1.38 5.17
N VAL A 50 0.32 -2.00 4.11
CA VAL A 50 1.04 -2.15 2.83
C VAL A 50 1.29 -0.80 2.17
N ALA A 51 0.31 0.11 2.13
CA ALA A 51 0.48 1.44 1.57
C ALA A 51 1.56 2.24 2.34
N LEU A 52 1.53 2.22 3.67
CA LEU A 52 2.53 2.87 4.51
C LEU A 52 3.92 2.28 4.31
N THR A 53 4.02 0.96 4.15
CA THR A 53 5.29 0.28 3.85
C THR A 53 5.81 0.62 2.46
N ALA A 54 4.92 0.67 1.47
CA ALA A 54 5.28 0.91 0.08
C ALA A 54 5.70 2.36 -0.19
N THR A 55 5.20 3.34 0.57
CA THR A 55 5.45 4.77 0.34
C THR A 55 6.93 5.15 0.39
N PRO A 56 7.66 4.89 1.49
CA PRO A 56 9.09 5.20 1.55
C PRO A 56 9.90 4.38 0.54
N LEU A 57 9.50 3.13 0.27
CA LEU A 57 10.18 2.27 -0.72
C LEU A 57 10.02 2.81 -2.15
N ALA A 58 8.81 3.21 -2.54
CA ALA A 58 8.52 3.78 -3.85
C ALA A 58 9.28 5.10 -4.06
N TRP A 59 9.35 5.94 -3.03
CA TRP A 59 10.15 7.16 -3.08
C TRP A 59 11.65 6.86 -3.20
N LEU A 60 12.17 5.93 -2.38
CA LEU A 60 13.59 5.55 -2.41
C LEU A 60 14.00 4.94 -3.76
N ALA A 61 13.13 4.13 -4.37
CA ALA A 61 13.38 3.58 -5.70
C ALA A 61 13.54 4.68 -6.75
N VAL A 62 12.66 5.68 -6.74
CA VAL A 62 12.75 6.84 -7.66
C VAL A 62 13.99 7.67 -7.38
N PHE A 63 14.31 7.93 -6.11
CA PHE A 63 15.52 8.65 -5.71
C PHE A 63 16.81 7.95 -6.17
N ALA A 64 16.85 6.61 -6.07
CA ALA A 64 17.97 5.80 -6.52
C ALA A 64 18.14 5.85 -8.05
N VAL A 65 17.03 5.74 -8.80
CA VAL A 65 17.04 5.84 -10.28
C VAL A 65 17.54 7.22 -10.74
N HIS A 66 17.12 8.29 -10.08
CA HIS A 66 17.55 9.66 -10.39
C HIS A 66 18.94 10.03 -9.80
N ARG A 67 19.76 9.04 -9.43
CA ARG A 67 21.13 9.22 -8.92
C ARG A 67 21.23 10.18 -7.72
N GLY A 68 20.20 10.19 -6.87
CA GLY A 68 20.19 10.97 -5.63
C GLY A 68 19.69 12.41 -5.76
N ILE A 69 19.05 12.75 -6.88
CA ILE A 69 18.36 14.03 -7.07
C ILE A 69 16.89 13.85 -6.69
N ALA A 70 16.39 14.67 -5.78
CA ALA A 70 14.98 14.67 -5.39
C ALA A 70 14.21 15.72 -6.19
N TYR A 71 13.23 15.32 -7.01
CA TYR A 71 12.42 16.24 -7.79
C TYR A 71 11.12 16.61 -7.06
N ARG A 72 10.61 17.82 -7.34
CA ARG A 72 9.28 18.23 -6.85
C ARG A 72 8.23 17.33 -7.50
N GLY A 73 7.42 16.67 -6.67
CA GLY A 73 6.35 15.77 -7.13
C GLY A 73 6.62 14.29 -6.92
N ASP A 74 7.88 13.88 -6.66
CA ASP A 74 8.24 12.48 -6.43
C ASP A 74 7.48 11.89 -5.23
N TRP A 75 7.31 12.69 -4.17
CA TRP A 75 6.52 12.33 -3.00
C TRP A 75 5.05 12.07 -3.33
N LEU A 76 4.42 12.94 -4.12
CA LEU A 76 3.01 12.77 -4.49
C LEU A 76 2.83 11.52 -5.36
N ARG A 77 3.75 11.29 -6.30
CA ARG A 77 3.74 10.10 -7.16
C ARG A 77 3.98 8.82 -6.35
N ALA A 78 4.88 8.85 -5.37
CA ALA A 78 5.12 7.73 -4.45
C ALA A 78 3.88 7.40 -3.62
N ILE A 79 3.27 8.41 -2.96
CA ILE A 79 2.03 8.24 -2.18
C ILE A 79 0.93 7.64 -3.05
N ARG A 80 0.72 8.16 -4.26
CA ARG A 80 -0.30 7.67 -5.19
C ARG A 80 -0.11 6.19 -5.52
N ARG A 81 1.12 5.79 -5.89
CA ARG A 81 1.46 4.38 -6.18
C ARG A 81 1.22 3.47 -4.99
N SER A 82 1.55 3.95 -3.80
CA SER A 82 1.40 3.18 -2.56
C SER A 82 -0.05 3.08 -2.11
N VAL A 83 -0.86 4.11 -2.29
CA VAL A 83 -2.32 4.05 -2.11
C VAL A 83 -2.93 3.03 -3.06
N LEU A 84 -2.52 3.05 -4.33
CA LEU A 84 -2.98 2.06 -5.31
C LEU A 84 -2.61 0.63 -4.91
N ALA A 85 -1.38 0.40 -4.43
CA ALA A 85 -0.96 -0.90 -3.89
C ALA A 85 -1.80 -1.32 -2.68
N GLY A 86 -2.10 -0.40 -1.76
CA GLY A 86 -2.99 -0.64 -0.63
C GLY A 86 -4.41 -1.04 -1.09
N CYS A 87 -4.98 -0.34 -2.08
CA CYS A 87 -6.28 -0.68 -2.67
C CYS A 87 -6.28 -2.08 -3.28
N VAL A 88 -5.22 -2.46 -3.99
CA VAL A 88 -5.07 -3.83 -4.53
C VAL A 88 -5.11 -4.87 -3.42
N VAL A 89 -4.40 -4.63 -2.31
CA VAL A 89 -4.41 -5.54 -1.16
C VAL A 89 -5.80 -5.63 -0.53
N ILE A 90 -6.49 -4.52 -0.33
CA ILE A 90 -7.87 -4.51 0.19
C ILE A 90 -8.78 -5.36 -0.68
N LEU A 91 -8.72 -5.17 -2.01
CA LEU A 91 -9.54 -5.92 -2.96
C LEU A 91 -9.21 -7.43 -2.93
N ILE A 92 -7.93 -7.80 -2.98
CA ILE A 92 -7.51 -9.20 -2.96
C ILE A 92 -7.93 -9.88 -1.65
N VAL A 93 -7.68 -9.25 -0.50
CA VAL A 93 -8.09 -9.79 0.80
C VAL A 93 -9.61 -9.96 0.86
N SER A 94 -10.37 -8.99 0.34
CA SER A 94 -11.83 -9.07 0.29
C SER A 94 -12.30 -10.24 -0.58
N LEU A 95 -11.66 -10.47 -1.74
CA LEU A 95 -11.96 -11.63 -2.60
C LEU A 95 -11.67 -12.95 -1.89
N VAL A 96 -10.56 -13.03 -1.15
CA VAL A 96 -10.20 -14.23 -0.37
C VAL A 96 -11.23 -14.50 0.73
N VAL A 97 -11.61 -13.48 1.48
CA VAL A 97 -12.62 -13.57 2.55
C VAL A 97 -13.97 -14.06 2.01
N LEU A 98 -14.39 -13.57 0.84
CA LEU A 98 -15.64 -13.97 0.20
C LEU A 98 -15.57 -15.32 -0.51
N ALA A 99 -14.45 -16.04 -0.39
CA ALA A 99 -14.17 -17.27 -1.14
C ALA A 99 -14.34 -17.13 -2.66
N ALA A 100 -14.16 -15.91 -3.18
CA ALA A 100 -14.30 -15.54 -4.59
C ALA A 100 -12.94 -15.39 -5.29
N ALA A 101 -11.83 -15.52 -4.56
CA ALA A 101 -10.49 -15.39 -5.11
C ALA A 101 -10.19 -16.51 -6.11
N SER A 102 -10.18 -16.16 -7.39
CA SER A 102 -9.67 -16.99 -8.47
C SER A 102 -8.46 -16.32 -9.11
N LEU A 103 -7.53 -17.13 -9.66
CA LEU A 103 -6.35 -16.59 -10.35
C LEU A 103 -6.71 -15.54 -11.41
N PRO A 104 -7.74 -15.73 -12.26
CA PRO A 104 -8.15 -14.71 -13.22
C PRO A 104 -8.60 -13.39 -12.58
N LEU A 105 -9.37 -13.44 -11.48
CA LEU A 105 -9.83 -12.24 -10.80
C LEU A 105 -8.70 -11.47 -10.11
N VAL A 106 -7.75 -12.19 -9.49
CA VAL A 106 -6.56 -11.57 -8.89
C VAL A 106 -5.71 -10.90 -9.98
N LEU A 107 -5.46 -11.58 -11.09
CA LEU A 107 -4.73 -11.01 -12.22
C LEU A 107 -5.47 -9.81 -12.82
N PHE A 108 -6.79 -9.86 -12.91
CA PHE A 108 -7.61 -8.74 -13.38
C PHE A 108 -7.46 -7.52 -12.47
N VAL A 109 -7.50 -7.69 -11.15
CA VAL A 109 -7.30 -6.58 -10.18
C VAL A 109 -5.90 -5.96 -10.35
N VAL A 110 -4.87 -6.80 -10.50
CA VAL A 110 -3.50 -6.32 -10.73
C VAL A 110 -3.38 -5.59 -12.07
N ALA A 111 -3.96 -6.14 -13.14
CA ALA A 111 -3.97 -5.52 -14.45
C ALA A 111 -4.71 -4.17 -14.43
N LEU A 112 -5.84 -4.09 -13.73
CA LEU A 112 -6.58 -2.84 -13.53
C LEU A 112 -5.73 -1.80 -12.81
N ALA A 113 -5.02 -2.20 -11.75
CA ALA A 113 -4.11 -1.29 -11.04
C ALA A 113 -2.98 -0.79 -11.96
N VAL A 114 -2.35 -1.67 -12.73
CA VAL A 114 -1.34 -1.26 -13.73
C VAL A 114 -1.94 -0.27 -14.72
N PHE A 115 -3.13 -0.55 -15.24
CA PHE A 115 -3.82 0.33 -16.18
C PHE A 115 -4.13 1.71 -15.57
N VAL A 116 -4.61 1.76 -14.33
CA VAL A 116 -4.82 3.00 -13.57
C VAL A 116 -3.52 3.77 -13.43
N GLU A 117 -2.41 3.12 -13.07
CA GLU A 117 -1.11 3.77 -12.94
C GLU A 117 -0.60 4.33 -14.27
N LEU A 118 -0.85 3.62 -15.38
CA LEU A 118 -0.50 4.07 -16.73
C LEU A 118 -1.28 5.33 -17.12
N ILE A 119 -2.60 5.34 -16.92
CA ILE A 119 -3.44 6.52 -17.20
C ILE A 119 -2.99 7.72 -16.37
N LEU A 120 -2.74 7.51 -15.07
CA LEU A 120 -2.35 8.58 -14.15
C LEU A 120 -0.92 9.08 -14.40
N SER A 121 -0.07 8.26 -15.01
CA SER A 121 1.28 8.67 -15.42
C SER A 121 1.27 9.42 -16.75
N ALA A 122 0.36 9.10 -17.67
CA ALA A 122 0.22 9.82 -18.94
C ALA A 122 -0.27 11.27 -18.78
N ARG A 123 -0.91 11.59 -17.65
CA ARG A 123 -1.47 12.93 -17.35
C ARG A 123 -0.51 13.84 -16.55
N SER A 124 0.65 13.35 -16.12
CA SER A 124 1.60 14.07 -15.25
C SER A 124 2.91 14.36 -15.95
#